data_AF-A0A8S3ECT5-F1
#
_entry.id   AF-A0A8S3ECT5-F1
#
_cell.length_a   1.000
_cell.length_b   1.000
_cell.length_c   1.000
_cell.angle_alpha   90.00
_cell.angle_beta   90.00
_cell.angle_gamma   90.00
#
_symmetry.space_group_name_H-M   'P 1'
#
loop_
_entity.id
_entity.type
_entity.pdbx_description
1 polymer ?
#
loop_
_entity_poly.entity_id
_entity_poly.type
_entity_poly.pdbx_seq_one_letter_code
_entity_poly.pdbx_strand_id
1 'polypeptide(L)' 'AIKTLDYPPPSSKPYYSTPAKQDAMYKITQELLQFALIRPSYSPYAAPALLVAKHDCTWRMVVDYKKLNNITIKDNHP' A
#
# COMPACT_ATOMS: atom_id res chain seq x y z
N ALA A 1 13.18 -3.85 12.18
CA ALA A 1 11.88 -3.14 12.16
C ALA A 1 12.09 -1.74 11.60
N ILE A 2 11.11 -1.19 10.88
CA ILE A 2 11.18 0.20 10.38
C ILE A 2 11.24 1.14 11.60
N LYS A 3 12.24 2.02 11.64
CA LYS A 3 12.38 2.99 12.73
C LYS A 3 11.47 4.18 12.46
N THR A 4 10.52 4.43 13.35
CA THR A 4 9.64 5.61 13.30
C THR A 4 9.94 6.55 14.44
N LEU A 5 9.64 7.83 14.25
CA LEU A 5 9.56 8.83 15.32
C LEU A 5 8.40 8.47 16.28
N ASP A 6 8.39 9.05 17.48
CA ASP A 6 7.35 8.84 18.51
C ASP A 6 6.02 9.54 18.16
N TYR A 7 5.40 9.10 17.07
CA TYR A 7 4.07 9.49 16.62
C TYR A 7 3.12 8.30 16.66
N PRO A 8 1.80 8.53 16.82
CA PRO A 8 0.82 7.47 16.68
C PRO A 8 0.89 6.82 15.29
N PRO A 9 0.62 5.50 15.19
CA PRO A 9 0.68 4.79 13.92
C PRO A 9 -0.34 5.36 12.91
N PRO A 10 0.08 5.78 11.71
CA PRO A 10 -0.83 6.32 10.71
C PRO A 10 -1.78 5.24 10.22
N SER A 11 -3.08 5.51 10.38
CA SER A 11 -4.16 4.71 9.83
C SER A 11 -5.03 5.59 8.96
N SER A 12 -5.10 5.27 7.67
CA SER A 12 -5.81 6.05 6.66
C SER A 12 -6.87 5.22 5.96
N LYS A 13 -8.03 5.84 5.71
CA LYS A 13 -9.15 5.20 5.01
C LYS A 13 -8.77 4.91 3.55
N PRO A 14 -9.24 3.79 2.98
CA PRO A 14 -9.11 3.52 1.55
C PRO A 14 -9.70 4.64 0.68
N TYR A 15 -9.13 4.85 -0.51
CA TYR A 15 -9.71 5.77 -1.48
C TYR A 15 -10.94 5.16 -2.15
N TYR A 16 -11.88 6.03 -2.55
CA TYR A 16 -12.99 5.61 -3.40
C TYR A 16 -12.45 5.03 -4.72
N SER A 17 -13.02 3.90 -5.13
CA SER A 17 -12.67 3.21 -6.36
C SER A 17 -13.93 2.73 -7.05
N THR A 18 -13.97 2.82 -8.37
CA THR A 18 -15.07 2.27 -9.18
C THR A 18 -15.07 0.73 -9.12
N PRO A 19 -16.21 0.06 -9.37
CA PRO A 19 -16.29 -1.40 -9.31
C PRO A 19 -15.21 -2.12 -10.13
N ALA A 20 -14.99 -1.69 -11.38
CA ALA A 20 -13.94 -2.26 -12.24
C ALA A 20 -12.52 -2.15 -11.64
N LYS A 21 -12.23 -1.06 -10.92
CA LYS A 21 -10.95 -0.89 -10.21
C LYS A 21 -10.89 -1.77 -8.96
N GLN A 22 -12.01 -1.97 -8.26
CA GLN A 22 -12.05 -2.89 -7.11
C GLN A 22 -11.76 -4.33 -7.54
N ASP A 23 -12.35 -4.78 -8.64
CA ASP A 23 -12.10 -6.12 -9.20
C ASP A 23 -10.64 -6.32 -9.59
N ALA A 24 -10.05 -5.32 -10.28
CA ALA A 24 -8.63 -5.35 -10.62
C ALA A 24 -7.74 -5.35 -9.37
N MET A 25 -8.08 -4.56 -8.35
CA MET A 25 -7.36 -4.51 -7.08
C MET A 25 -7.40 -5.87 -6.36
N TYR A 26 -8.56 -6.52 -6.36
CA TYR A 26 -8.74 -7.84 -5.78
C TYR A 26 -7.87 -8.89 -6.50
N LYS A 27 -7.88 -8.93 -7.83
CA LYS A 27 -7.04 -9.84 -8.63
C LYS A 27 -5.55 -9.68 -8.32
N ILE A 28 -5.05 -8.43 -8.34
CA ILE A 28 -3.65 -8.15 -7.98
C ILE A 28 -3.34 -8.60 -6.55
N THR A 29 -4.26 -8.38 -5.61
CA THR A 29 -4.07 -8.79 -4.20
C THR A 29 -3.96 -10.32 -4.09
N GLN A 30 -4.79 -11.08 -4.82
CA GLN A 30 -4.71 -12.55 -4.83
C GLN A 30 -3.39 -13.05 -5.41
N GLU A 31 -2.93 -12.46 -6.52
CA GLU A 31 -1.61 -12.79 -7.11
C GLU A 31 -0.46 -12.53 -6.12
N LEU A 32 -0.48 -11.38 -5.44
CA LEU A 32 0.54 -11.04 -4.43
C LEU A 32 0.51 -11.99 -3.21
N LEU A 33 -0.68 -12.45 -2.81
CA LEU A 33 -0.85 -13.46 -1.77
C LEU A 33 -0.30 -14.82 -2.24
N GLN A 34 -0.60 -15.21 -3.47
CA GLN A 34 -0.12 -16.46 -4.06
C GLN A 34 1.42 -16.49 -4.17
N PHE A 35 2.03 -15.36 -4.52
CA PHE A 35 3.49 -15.22 -4.54
C PHE A 35 4.12 -14.99 -3.16
N ALA A 36 3.33 -15.05 -2.09
CA ALA A 36 3.77 -14.81 -0.71
C ALA A 36 4.50 -13.47 -0.49
N LEU A 37 4.21 -12.47 -1.34
CA LEU A 37 4.76 -11.11 -1.22
C LEU A 37 4.04 -10.28 -0.17
N ILE A 38 2.77 -10.60 0.09
CA ILE A 38 1.95 -9.99 1.14
C ILE A 38 1.25 -11.07 1.97
N ARG A 39 0.69 -10.67 3.12
CA ARG A 39 -0.11 -11.53 3.99
C ARG A 39 -1.22 -10.72 4.67
N PRO A 40 -2.32 -11.37 5.10
CA PRO A 40 -3.29 -10.73 5.99
C PRO A 40 -2.61 -10.24 7.27
N SER A 41 -3.06 -9.09 7.79
CA SER A 41 -2.47 -8.49 9.00
C SER A 41 -3.53 -7.73 9.81
N TYR A 42 -3.37 -7.75 11.13
CA TYR A 42 -4.11 -6.90 12.07
C TYR A 42 -3.17 -5.81 12.60
N SER A 43 -2.84 -4.85 11.73
CA SER A 43 -1.87 -3.79 12.02
C SER A 43 -2.56 -2.51 12.50
N PRO A 44 -2.00 -1.78 13.48
CA PRO A 44 -2.47 -0.42 13.80
C PRO A 44 -2.10 0.59 12.69
N TYR A 45 -1.17 0.25 11.80
CA TYR A 45 -0.82 1.03 10.61
C TYR A 45 -1.67 0.63 9.42
N ALA A 46 -2.19 1.60 8.68
CA ALA A 46 -2.92 1.39 7.43
C ALA A 46 -2.66 2.51 6.43
N ALA A 47 -2.30 2.15 5.20
CA ALA A 47 -2.09 3.06 4.08
C ALA A 47 -3.06 2.70 2.94
N PRO A 48 -3.67 3.68 2.26
CA PRO A 48 -4.58 3.40 1.16
C PRO A 48 -3.78 2.99 -0.09
N ALA A 49 -4.39 2.14 -0.92
CA ALA A 49 -3.87 1.79 -2.23
C ALA A 49 -4.77 2.35 -3.33
N LEU A 50 -4.17 2.63 -4.50
CA LEU A 50 -4.86 3.10 -5.70
C LEU A 50 -4.33 2.37 -6.94
N LEU A 51 -5.13 2.32 -8.00
CA LEU A 51 -4.74 1.74 -9.28
C LEU A 51 -4.38 2.82 -10.30
N VAL A 52 -3.22 2.66 -10.92
CA VAL A 52 -2.73 3.47 -12.03
C VAL A 52 -2.69 2.62 -13.29
N ALA A 53 -3.17 3.17 -14.42
CA ALA A 53 -3.09 2.50 -15.70
C ALA A 53 -1.64 2.47 -16.21
N LYS A 54 -1.20 1.33 -16.72
CA LYS A 54 0.06 1.18 -17.42
C LYS A 54 -0.14 1.34 -18.94
N HIS A 55 0.96 1.53 -19.67
CA HIS A 55 0.95 1.63 -21.13
C HIS A 55 0.50 0.32 -21.82
N ASP A 56 0.73 -0.83 -21.17
CA ASP A 56 0.32 -2.16 -21.63
C ASP A 56 -1.16 -2.48 -21.35
N CYS A 57 -1.96 -1.45 -21.05
CA CYS A 57 -3.37 -1.55 -20.66
C CYS A 57 -3.63 -2.35 -19.37
N THR A 58 -2.61 -2.68 -18.58
CA THR A 58 -2.78 -3.33 -17.26
C THR A 58 -2.83 -2.31 -16.13
N TRP A 59 -3.17 -2.78 -14.92
CA TRP A 59 -3.20 -1.96 -13.71
C TRP A 59 -1.93 -2.14 -12.87
N ARG A 60 -1.47 -1.05 -12.24
CA ARG A 60 -0.45 -1.08 -11.19
C ARG A 60 -1.09 -0.64 -9.87
N MET A 61 -1.02 -1.50 -8.86
CA MET A 61 -1.34 -1.14 -7.49
C MET A 61 -0.23 -0.26 -6.92
N VAL A 62 -0.60 0.91 -6.40
CA VAL A 62 0.30 1.88 -5.78
C VAL A 62 -0.22 2.17 -4.39
N VAL A 63 0.62 1.96 -3.37
CA VAL A 63 0.28 2.24 -1.98
C VAL A 63 0.79 3.64 -1.61
N ASP A 64 -0.07 4.48 -1.05
CA ASP A 64 0.32 5.82 -0.60
C ASP A 64 0.95 5.75 0.80
N TYR A 65 2.28 5.58 0.82
CA TYR A 65 3.07 5.58 2.05
C TYR A 65 3.45 6.97 2.56
N LYS A 66 2.93 8.08 2.01
CA LYS A 66 3.39 9.44 2.40
C LYS A 66 3.36 9.70 3.90
N LYS A 67 2.26 9.34 4.57
CA LYS A 67 2.15 9.52 6.03
C LYS A 67 3.15 8.67 6.81
N LEU A 68 3.38 7.43 6.36
CA LEU A 68 4.37 6.54 6.97
C LEU A 68 5.79 7.09 6.75
N ASN A 69 6.10 7.51 5.53
CA ASN A 69 7.41 8.05 5.16
C ASN A 69 7.76 9.32 5.94
N ASN A 70 6.77 10.17 6.24
CA ASN A 70 6.98 11.39 7.04
C ASN A 70 7.40 11.12 8.48
N ILE A 71 6.96 9.99 9.06
CA ILE A 71 7.34 9.59 10.43
C ILE A 71 8.49 8.59 10.46
N THR A 72 8.94 8.11 9.31
CA THR A 72 10.03 7.13 9.21
C THR A 72 11.37 7.86 9.29
N ILE A 73 12.27 7.37 10.14
CA ILE A 73 13.64 7.87 10.22
C ILE A 73 14.37 7.44 8.95
N LYS A 74 14.85 8.42 8.17
CA LYS A 74 15.59 8.17 6.93
C LYS A 74 16.91 7.48 7.24
N ASP A 75 17.14 6.35 6.60
CA ASP A 75 18.41 5.64 6.62
C ASP A 75 19.08 5.81 5.26
N ASN A 76 19.94 6.82 5.16
CA ASN A 76 20.67 7.12 3.92
C ASN A 76 21.98 6.33 3.94
N HIS A 77 22.02 5.23 3.19
CA HIS A 77 23.27 4.53 2.87
C HIS A 77 24.00 5.25 1.73
N PRO A 78 25.34 5.44 1.80
CA PRO A 78 26.13 6.02 0.71
C PRO A 78 26.16 5.17 -0.56
#